data_AF-A0A6S7HY26-F1
#
_entry.id   AF-A0A6S7HY26-F1
#
_cell.length_a   1.000
_cell.length_b   1.000
_cell.length_c   1.000
_cell.angle_alpha   90.00
_cell.angle_beta   90.00
_cell.angle_gamma   90.00
#
_symmetry.space_group_name_H-M   'P 1'
#
loop_
_entity.id
_entity.type
_entity.pdbx_description
1 polymer ?
#
loop_
_entity_poly.entity_id
_entity_poly.type
_entity_poly.pdbx_seq_one_letter_code
_entity_poly.pdbx_strand_id
1 'polypeptide(L)'
;FAMSPPATACFQAMSGNKTLLRFVIDKAHCVDTWGQSFRPSYAQLSTLKHFNRPTVAFTGTATNQTKQRIVEKLGFVQPVVLQSTCNRGNLVFRVLNKSGPHAKEDIVKHVQENFLNVCGIVYCFSTKDTVELAYIFKSKGFHVYITMVNLITLRELTMLELGYQERHR
;
A
#
# COMPACT_ATOMS: atom_id res chain seq x y z
N PHE A 1 8.01 18.38 -3.73
CA PHE A 1 8.77 17.21 -3.19
C PHE A 1 9.27 17.53 -1.79
N ALA A 2 9.52 16.52 -0.95
CA ALA A 2 9.77 16.69 0.50
C ALA A 2 10.87 17.70 0.86
N MET A 3 11.89 17.87 0.00
CA MET A 3 12.99 18.84 0.17
C MET A 3 12.99 19.95 -0.90
N SER A 4 11.82 20.30 -1.45
CA SER A 4 11.72 21.43 -2.39
C SER A 4 12.12 22.76 -1.73
N PRO A 5 12.58 23.76 -2.51
CA PRO A 5 13.00 25.05 -1.94
C PRO A 5 11.98 25.70 -0.98
N PRO A 6 10.65 25.70 -1.26
CA PRO A 6 9.67 26.23 -0.32
C PRO A 6 9.60 25.45 1.01
N ALA A 7 9.71 24.13 0.95
CA ALA A 7 9.69 23.27 2.15
C ALA A 7 10.94 23.52 3.01
N THR A 8 12.12 23.59 2.38
CA THR A 8 13.38 23.86 3.06
C THR A 8 13.36 25.24 3.74
N ALA A 9 12.87 26.28 3.06
CA ALA A 9 12.72 27.61 3.64
C ALA A 9 11.79 27.62 4.87
N CYS A 10 10.68 26.87 4.80
CA CYS A 10 9.78 26.69 5.93
C CYS A 10 10.49 26.01 7.13
N PHE A 11 11.22 24.92 6.89
CA PHE A 11 11.98 24.25 7.95
C PHE A 11 13.07 25.14 8.56
N GLN A 12 13.74 25.97 7.75
CA GLN A 12 14.73 26.93 8.24
C GLN A 12 14.09 27.98 9.15
N ALA A 13 12.96 28.57 8.73
CA ALA A 13 12.21 29.53 9.53
C ALA A 13 11.73 28.92 10.85
N MET A 14 11.16 27.71 10.81
CA MET A 14 10.74 26.98 12.01
C MET A 14 11.91 26.64 12.94
N SER A 15 13.08 26.30 12.38
CA SER A 15 14.26 26.02 13.19
C SER A 15 14.78 27.29 13.87
N GLY A 16 14.80 28.43 13.17
CA GLY A 16 15.18 29.74 13.72
C GLY A 16 14.23 30.19 14.84
N ASN A 17 12.93 29.98 14.66
CA ASN A 17 11.90 30.27 15.66
C ASN A 17 11.79 29.20 16.76
N LYS A 18 12.64 28.16 16.73
CA LYS A 18 12.63 27.03 17.68
C LYS A 18 11.30 26.26 17.74
N THR A 19 10.49 26.31 16.68
CA THR A 19 9.22 25.58 16.56
C THR A 19 9.36 24.23 15.84
N LEU A 20 10.49 23.98 15.17
CA LEU A 20 10.80 22.67 14.58
C LEU A 20 11.34 21.71 15.65
N LEU A 21 10.50 20.77 16.09
CA LEU A 21 10.84 19.85 17.18
C LEU A 21 11.51 18.55 16.72
N ARG A 22 11.02 17.94 15.63
CA ARG A 22 11.50 16.64 15.13
C ARG A 22 11.04 16.37 13.70
N PHE A 23 11.68 15.41 13.04
CA PHE A 23 11.21 14.83 11.79
C PHE A 23 10.69 13.41 12.01
N VAL A 24 9.64 13.07 11.27
CA VAL A 24 9.06 11.72 11.24
C VAL A 24 8.98 11.27 9.79
N ILE A 25 9.65 10.16 9.48
CA ILE A 25 9.71 9.57 8.14
C ILE A 25 8.93 8.25 8.19
N ASP A 26 7.71 8.25 7.64
CA ASP A 26 6.97 7.00 7.43
C ASP A 26 7.43 6.31 6.14
N LYS A 27 7.19 4.99 6.02
CA LYS A 27 7.60 4.13 4.90
C LYS A 27 9.09 4.26 4.56
N ALA A 28 9.94 4.30 5.59
CA ALA A 28 11.36 4.56 5.45
C ALA A 28 12.08 3.56 4.52
N HIS A 29 11.55 2.36 4.30
CA HIS A 29 12.10 1.41 3.31
C HIS A 29 12.15 1.96 1.88
N CYS A 30 11.38 3.01 1.55
CA CYS A 30 11.44 3.68 0.24
C CYS A 30 12.78 4.37 -0.06
N VAL A 31 13.68 4.53 0.93
CA VAL A 31 15.04 5.05 0.71
C VAL A 31 15.98 4.04 0.05
N ASP A 32 15.64 2.75 0.09
CA ASP A 32 16.47 1.68 -0.44
C ASP A 32 16.32 1.61 -1.97
N THR A 33 17.38 1.99 -2.69
CA THR A 33 17.43 1.97 -4.17
C THR A 33 17.28 0.58 -4.76
N TRP A 34 17.55 -0.46 -3.98
CA TRP A 34 17.39 -1.86 -4.38
C TRP A 34 16.02 -2.43 -3.97
N GLY A 35 15.22 -1.66 -3.24
CA GLY A 35 13.91 -2.05 -2.78
C GLY A 35 12.84 -1.92 -3.87
N GLN A 36 11.88 -2.84 -3.87
CA GLN A 36 10.72 -2.86 -4.77
C GLN A 36 9.84 -1.59 -4.70
N SER A 37 10.00 -0.78 -3.65
CA SER A 37 9.22 0.44 -3.41
C SER A 37 10.10 1.69 -3.30
N PHE A 38 11.27 1.69 -3.94
CA PHE A 38 12.15 2.85 -3.98
C PHE A 38 11.41 4.10 -4.48
N ARG A 39 11.61 5.22 -3.78
CA ARG A 39 11.14 6.55 -4.22
C ARG A 39 12.33 7.49 -4.29
N PRO A 40 12.68 8.05 -5.48
CA PRO A 40 13.82 8.96 -5.61
C PRO A 40 13.78 10.15 -4.63
N SER A 41 12.59 10.66 -4.30
CA SER A 41 12.41 11.74 -3.34
C SER A 41 12.82 11.37 -1.90
N TYR A 42 12.80 10.09 -1.54
CA TYR A 42 13.22 9.61 -0.22
C TYR A 42 14.74 9.64 -0.06
N ALA A 43 15.51 9.50 -1.14
CA ALA A 43 16.98 9.60 -1.08
C ALA A 43 17.45 10.99 -0.62
N GLN A 44 16.64 12.03 -0.85
CA GLN A 44 16.95 13.40 -0.44
C GLN A 44 16.70 13.65 1.06
N LEU A 45 16.01 12.76 1.76
CA LEU A 45 15.65 12.95 3.18
C LEU A 45 16.86 12.86 4.13
N SER A 46 18.00 12.34 3.67
CA SER A 46 19.26 12.39 4.39
C SER A 46 19.68 13.83 4.76
N THR A 47 19.28 14.81 3.95
CA THR A 47 19.56 16.23 4.15
C THR A 47 18.84 16.83 5.35
N LEU A 48 17.81 16.17 5.91
CA LEU A 48 17.11 16.63 7.11
C LEU A 48 18.04 16.75 8.33
N LYS A 49 19.17 16.03 8.32
CA LYS A 49 20.21 16.11 9.34
C LYS A 49 20.77 17.52 9.56
N HIS A 50 20.80 18.36 8.52
CA HIS A 50 21.34 19.72 8.61
C HIS A 50 20.57 20.60 9.60
N PHE A 51 19.31 20.28 9.89
CA PHE A 51 18.51 21.01 10.87
C PHE A 51 18.83 20.63 12.33
N ASN A 52 19.65 19.61 12.55
CA ASN A 52 20.04 19.11 13.88
C ASN A 52 18.84 18.84 14.80
N ARG A 53 17.81 18.17 14.28
CA ARG A 53 16.60 17.79 15.03
C ARG A 53 16.47 16.27 15.14
N PRO A 54 15.91 15.75 16.25
CA PRO A 54 15.58 14.34 16.37
C PRO A 54 14.78 13.85 15.16
N THR A 55 15.16 12.71 14.61
CA THR A 55 14.49 12.11 13.46
C THR A 55 14.12 10.68 13.79
N VAL A 56 12.86 10.31 13.51
CA VAL A 56 12.34 8.96 13.71
C VAL A 56 11.88 8.41 12.37
N ALA A 57 12.23 7.16 12.07
CA ALA A 57 11.86 6.47 10.85
C ALA A 57 11.00 5.24 11.17
N PHE A 58 9.88 5.10 10.45
CA PHE A 58 8.93 4.01 10.61
C PHE A 58 8.80 3.20 9.31
N THR A 59 8.68 1.89 9.44
CA THR A 59 8.38 1.00 8.31
C THR A 59 7.66 -0.26 8.81
N GLY A 60 6.70 -0.74 8.04
CA GLY A 60 6.01 -2.01 8.34
C GLY A 60 6.78 -3.24 7.84
N THR A 61 7.66 -3.06 6.87
CA THR A 61 8.42 -4.15 6.24
C THR A 61 9.89 -3.76 6.20
N ALA A 62 10.74 -4.51 6.90
CA ALA A 62 12.18 -4.34 6.80
C ALA A 62 12.90 -5.64 7.12
N THR A 63 13.57 -6.20 6.10
CA THR A 63 14.58 -7.23 6.32
C THR A 63 15.77 -6.62 7.07
N ASN A 64 16.68 -7.46 7.58
CA ASN A 64 17.92 -6.96 8.19
C ASN A 64 18.72 -6.06 7.22
N GLN A 65 18.73 -6.40 5.94
CA GLN A 65 19.36 -5.59 4.90
C GLN A 65 18.65 -4.24 4.71
N THR A 66 17.31 -4.24 4.60
CA THR A 66 16.54 -2.98 4.49
C THR A 66 16.76 -2.08 5.72
N LYS A 67 16.85 -2.65 6.93
CA LYS A 67 17.17 -1.87 8.15
C LYS A 67 18.53 -1.18 8.02
N GLN A 68 19.57 -1.92 7.63
CA GLN A 68 20.91 -1.35 7.42
C GLN A 68 20.90 -0.24 6.36
N ARG A 69 20.17 -0.45 5.25
CA ARG A 69 20.00 0.57 4.21
C ARG A 69 19.29 1.82 4.70
N ILE A 70 18.25 1.69 5.53
CA ILE A 70 17.56 2.83 6.13
C ILE A 70 18.52 3.63 7.00
N VAL A 71 19.26 2.95 7.88
CA VAL A 71 20.26 3.57 8.76
C VAL A 71 21.33 4.27 7.94
N GLU A 72 21.90 3.62 6.94
CA GLU A 72 22.94 4.17 6.06
C GLU A 72 22.42 5.37 5.26
N LYS A 73 21.30 5.22 4.54
CA LYS A 73 20.79 6.24 3.61
C LYS A 73 20.23 7.47 4.31
N LEU A 74 19.58 7.31 5.47
CA LEU A 74 19.19 8.46 6.30
C LEU A 74 20.37 8.96 7.15
N GLY A 75 21.47 8.19 7.19
CA GLY A 75 22.69 8.39 7.96
C GLY A 75 22.50 8.36 9.49
N PHE A 76 21.57 7.56 9.96
CA PHE A 76 21.55 6.95 11.29
C PHE A 76 22.93 6.80 11.94
N VAL A 77 23.31 7.62 12.94
CA VAL A 77 24.50 7.33 13.77
C VAL A 77 24.03 6.62 15.04
N GLN A 78 24.38 5.35 15.18
CA GLN A 78 24.02 4.48 16.32
C GLN A 78 22.54 4.64 16.77
N PRO A 79 21.55 4.48 15.86
CA PRO A 79 20.16 4.68 16.22
C PRO A 79 19.67 3.60 17.18
N VAL A 80 18.71 3.97 18.04
CA VAL A 80 17.88 2.97 18.73
C VAL A 80 16.98 2.30 17.69
N VAL A 81 17.11 0.98 17.56
CA VAL A 81 16.29 0.17 16.64
C VAL A 81 15.28 -0.62 17.45
N LEU A 82 14.00 -0.28 17.27
CA LEU A 82 12.89 -1.01 17.88
C LEU A 82 12.21 -1.89 16.83
N GLN A 83 12.03 -3.16 17.14
CA GLN A 83 11.39 -4.13 16.26
C GLN A 83 10.27 -4.85 17.00
N SER A 84 9.10 -4.93 16.38
CA SER A 84 7.98 -5.73 16.86
C SER A 84 7.80 -6.96 15.98
N THR A 85 7.10 -7.96 16.50
CA THR A 85 6.71 -9.14 15.72
C THR A 85 5.73 -8.75 14.61
N CYS A 86 5.87 -9.38 13.45
CA CYS A 86 4.88 -9.28 12.37
C CYS A 86 3.69 -10.24 12.58
N ASN A 87 3.73 -11.09 13.63
CA ASN A 87 2.67 -12.05 13.89
C ASN A 87 1.36 -11.33 14.22
N ARG A 88 0.29 -11.76 13.55
CA ARG A 88 -1.07 -11.27 13.76
C ARG A 88 -1.92 -12.45 14.22
N GLY A 89 -1.96 -12.67 15.55
CA GLY A 89 -2.71 -13.79 16.14
C GLY A 89 -4.22 -13.76 15.86
N ASN A 90 -4.73 -12.64 15.35
CA ASN A 90 -6.11 -12.47 14.92
C ASN A 90 -6.36 -12.85 13.44
N LEU A 91 -5.34 -13.31 12.70
CA LEU A 91 -5.46 -13.77 11.31
C LEU A 91 -5.45 -15.30 11.24
N VAL A 92 -6.41 -15.85 10.49
CA VAL A 92 -6.49 -17.28 10.20
C VAL A 92 -6.04 -17.50 8.75
N PHE A 93 -5.00 -18.30 8.56
CA PHE A 93 -4.52 -18.68 7.23
C PHE A 93 -5.15 -20.00 6.80
N ARG A 94 -5.74 -20.03 5.60
CA ARG A 94 -6.28 -21.24 4.97
C ARG A 94 -5.76 -21.34 3.55
N VAL A 95 -5.40 -22.56 3.13
CA VAL A 95 -5.02 -22.88 1.76
C VAL A 95 -6.05 -23.87 1.22
N LEU A 96 -6.72 -23.49 0.14
CA LEU A 96 -7.73 -24.32 -0.52
C LEU A 96 -7.24 -24.66 -1.93
N ASN A 97 -7.53 -25.88 -2.39
CA ASN A 97 -7.19 -26.29 -3.74
C ASN A 97 -8.08 -25.55 -4.75
N LYS A 98 -7.48 -25.08 -5.84
CA LYS A 98 -8.23 -24.47 -6.95
C LYS A 98 -8.83 -25.56 -7.82
N SER A 99 -10.13 -25.51 -8.04
CA SER A 99 -10.90 -26.43 -8.91
C SER A 99 -10.73 -26.13 -10.41
N GLY A 100 -9.56 -25.64 -10.82
CA GLY A 100 -9.26 -25.30 -12.20
C GLY A 100 -10.26 -24.29 -12.78
N PRO A 101 -11.06 -24.64 -13.81
CA PRO A 101 -12.04 -23.75 -14.42
C PRO A 101 -13.08 -23.17 -13.46
N HIS A 102 -13.45 -23.90 -12.40
CA HIS A 102 -14.52 -23.52 -11.46
C HIS A 102 -14.04 -22.73 -10.24
N ALA A 103 -12.76 -22.34 -10.23
CA ALA A 103 -12.15 -21.72 -9.06
C ALA A 103 -12.84 -20.39 -8.68
N LYS A 104 -13.42 -19.66 -9.64
CA LYS A 104 -14.10 -18.39 -9.39
C LYS A 104 -15.44 -18.62 -8.68
N GLU A 105 -16.22 -19.58 -9.13
CA GLU A 105 -17.49 -19.96 -8.52
C GLU A 105 -17.29 -20.47 -7.09
N ASP A 106 -16.25 -21.27 -6.87
CA ASP A 106 -15.90 -21.78 -5.54
C ASP A 106 -15.50 -20.67 -4.58
N ILE A 107 -14.77 -19.64 -5.05
CA ILE A 107 -14.45 -18.46 -4.23
C ILE A 107 -15.73 -17.75 -3.80
N VAL A 108 -16.66 -17.51 -4.73
CA VAL A 108 -17.91 -16.79 -4.42
C VAL A 108 -18.77 -17.62 -3.46
N LYS A 109 -18.91 -18.92 -3.69
CA LYS A 109 -19.62 -19.84 -2.80
C LYS A 109 -19.00 -19.83 -1.39
N HIS A 110 -17.68 -19.91 -1.30
CA HIS A 110 -16.97 -19.86 -0.02
C HIS A 110 -17.27 -18.57 0.75
N VAL A 111 -17.28 -17.43 0.06
CA VAL A 111 -17.63 -16.13 0.65
C VAL A 111 -19.10 -16.08 1.08
N GLN A 112 -20.02 -16.62 0.28
CA GLN A 112 -21.44 -16.71 0.63
C GLN A 112 -21.69 -17.56 1.88
N GLU A 113 -20.95 -18.64 2.07
CA GLU A 113 -21.16 -19.55 3.19
C GLU A 113 -20.52 -19.05 4.49
N ASN A 114 -19.40 -18.32 4.40
CA ASN A 114 -18.56 -18.04 5.58
C ASN A 114 -18.45 -16.55 5.93
N PHE A 115 -18.81 -15.64 5.02
CA PHE A 115 -18.49 -14.21 5.13
C PHE A 115 -19.67 -13.31 4.71
N LEU A 116 -20.89 -13.66 5.13
CA LEU A 116 -22.06 -12.79 4.95
C LEU A 116 -21.98 -11.54 5.82
N ASN A 117 -22.42 -10.41 5.28
CA ASN A 117 -22.51 -9.11 5.98
C ASN A 117 -21.17 -8.60 6.53
N VAL A 118 -20.04 -9.01 5.95
CA VAL A 118 -18.71 -8.47 6.28
C VAL A 118 -18.00 -7.95 5.03
N CYS A 119 -17.04 -7.05 5.21
CA CYS A 119 -16.21 -6.55 4.12
C CYS A 119 -14.96 -7.42 3.92
N GLY A 120 -14.50 -7.53 2.68
CA GLY A 120 -13.27 -8.25 2.35
C GLY A 120 -12.60 -7.71 1.09
N ILE A 121 -11.40 -8.20 0.81
CA ILE A 121 -10.62 -7.88 -0.38
C ILE A 121 -10.28 -9.21 -1.07
N VAL A 122 -10.55 -9.29 -2.38
CA VAL A 122 -10.13 -10.41 -3.21
C VAL A 122 -9.06 -9.93 -4.19
N TYR A 123 -7.84 -10.43 -4.02
CA TYR A 123 -6.75 -10.15 -4.95
C TYR A 123 -6.80 -11.11 -6.14
N CYS A 124 -6.85 -10.56 -7.34
CA CYS A 124 -6.83 -11.32 -8.59
C CYS A 124 -5.49 -11.12 -9.31
N PHE A 125 -5.11 -12.10 -10.12
CA PHE A 125 -3.85 -12.04 -10.88
C PHE A 125 -3.93 -11.04 -12.05
N SER A 126 -5.03 -11.06 -12.81
CA SER A 126 -5.22 -10.20 -13.98
C SER A 126 -6.42 -9.26 -13.83
N THR A 127 -6.44 -8.19 -14.64
CA THR A 127 -7.59 -7.28 -14.74
C THR A 127 -8.83 -8.02 -15.25
N LYS A 128 -8.66 -8.89 -16.26
CA LYS A 128 -9.72 -9.76 -16.77
C LYS A 128 -10.34 -10.62 -15.66
N ASP A 129 -9.51 -11.31 -14.87
CA ASP A 129 -10.00 -12.12 -13.74
C ASP A 129 -10.74 -11.27 -12.70
N THR A 130 -10.24 -10.06 -12.44
CA THR A 130 -10.87 -9.12 -11.51
C THR A 130 -12.28 -8.75 -11.96
N VAL A 131 -12.45 -8.43 -13.25
CA VAL A 131 -13.75 -8.05 -13.82
C VAL A 131 -14.72 -9.24 -13.82
N GLU A 132 -14.28 -10.40 -14.31
CA GLU A 132 -15.11 -11.60 -14.35
C GLU A 132 -15.57 -12.02 -12.95
N LEU A 133 -14.66 -12.07 -11.98
CA LEU A 133 -15.00 -12.45 -10.61
C LEU A 133 -15.97 -11.44 -9.97
N ALA A 134 -15.78 -10.14 -10.23
CA ALA A 134 -16.68 -9.10 -9.75
C ALA A 134 -18.11 -9.26 -10.32
N TYR A 135 -18.26 -9.64 -11.58
CA TYR A 135 -19.57 -9.94 -12.17
C TYR A 135 -20.24 -11.14 -11.49
N ILE A 136 -19.50 -12.21 -11.22
CA ILE A 136 -20.04 -13.39 -10.53
C ILE A 136 -20.52 -12.98 -9.13
N PHE A 137 -19.71 -12.25 -8.35
CA PHE A 137 -20.13 -11.71 -7.05
C PHE A 137 -21.39 -10.83 -7.14
N LYS A 138 -21.46 -9.90 -8.10
CA LYS A 138 -22.64 -9.05 -8.31
C LYS A 138 -23.89 -9.86 -8.65
N SER A 139 -23.79 -10.85 -9.53
CA SER A 139 -24.90 -11.75 -9.86
C SER A 139 -25.40 -12.58 -8.66
N LYS A 140 -24.57 -12.71 -7.63
CA LYS A 140 -24.89 -13.37 -6.36
C LYS A 140 -25.35 -12.40 -5.26
N GLY A 141 -25.57 -11.13 -5.60
CA GLY A 141 -26.12 -10.11 -4.70
C GLY A 141 -25.09 -9.37 -3.84
N PHE A 142 -23.79 -9.51 -4.11
CA PHE A 142 -22.77 -8.76 -3.37
C PHE A 142 -22.57 -7.35 -3.91
N HIS A 143 -22.33 -6.40 -3.00
CA HIS A 143 -21.79 -5.09 -3.34
C HIS A 143 -20.29 -5.20 -3.61
N VAL A 144 -19.87 -4.85 -4.82
CA VAL A 144 -18.47 -5.01 -5.27
C VAL A 144 -17.93 -3.72 -5.83
N TYR A 145 -16.72 -3.35 -5.39
CA TYR A 145 -15.92 -2.26 -5.93
C TYR A 145 -14.63 -2.83 -6.56
N ILE A 146 -14.28 -2.34 -7.75
CA ILE A 146 -13.11 -2.79 -8.50
C ILE A 146 -12.03 -1.71 -8.43
N THR A 147 -10.79 -2.11 -8.15
CA THR A 147 -9.60 -1.23 -8.18
C THR A 147 -8.52 -1.84 -9.07
N MET A 148 -7.93 -1.05 -9.96
CA MET A 148 -6.84 -1.47 -10.87
C MET A 148 -5.74 -0.39 -10.91
N VAL A 149 -4.48 -0.80 -11.01
CA VAL A 149 -3.30 0.08 -10.86
C VAL A 149 -3.04 0.98 -12.09
N ASN A 150 -3.61 0.64 -13.24
CA ASN A 150 -3.59 1.49 -14.44
C ASN A 150 -5.02 1.85 -14.82
N LEU A 151 -5.37 3.14 -14.68
CA LEU A 151 -6.48 3.92 -15.26
C LEU A 151 -6.97 4.91 -14.18
N ILE A 152 -6.88 6.22 -14.42
CA ILE A 152 -8.04 6.98 -14.92
C ILE A 152 -9.33 6.33 -14.42
N THR A 153 -9.59 6.58 -13.15
CA THR A 153 -10.63 5.87 -12.39
C THR A 153 -11.98 6.57 -12.60
N LEU A 154 -13.04 5.77 -12.57
CA LEU A 154 -14.38 6.14 -12.06
C LEU A 154 -15.37 6.87 -12.99
N ARG A 155 -15.61 6.40 -14.22
CA ARG A 155 -16.92 6.67 -14.88
C ARG A 155 -17.64 5.48 -15.50
N GLU A 156 -16.96 4.41 -15.90
CA GLU A 156 -17.64 3.35 -16.67
C GLU A 156 -18.17 2.18 -15.82
N LEU A 157 -17.64 1.93 -14.61
CA LEU A 157 -18.10 0.82 -13.78
C LEU A 157 -19.26 1.16 -12.82
N THR A 158 -19.51 2.44 -12.57
CA THR A 158 -20.80 2.92 -12.01
C THR A 158 -21.91 2.92 -13.05
N MET A 159 -21.60 2.90 -14.35
CA MET A 159 -22.60 2.87 -15.44
C MET A 159 -23.16 1.48 -15.75
N LEU A 160 -22.66 0.43 -15.12
CA LEU A 160 -23.25 -0.92 -15.20
C LEU A 160 -24.49 -1.10 -14.31
N GLU A 161 -25.13 -0.01 -13.89
CA GLU A 161 -26.56 0.04 -13.55
C GLU A 161 -27.45 0.32 -14.79
N LEU A 162 -26.88 0.50 -15.99
CA LEU A 162 -27.65 0.63 -17.24
C LEU A 162 -27.09 -0.28 -18.35
N GLY A 163 -27.65 -1.50 -18.44
CA GLY A 163 -27.79 -2.26 -19.68
C GLY A 163 -26.52 -2.51 -20.50
N TYR A 164 -25.78 -3.58 -20.15
CA TYR A 164 -24.85 -4.22 -21.08
C TYR A 164 -25.66 -4.99 -22.15
N GLN A 165 -25.95 -4.34 -23.28
CA GLN A 165 -26.34 -5.01 -24.53
C GLN A 165 -25.10 -5.11 -25.41
N GLU A 166 -24.70 -6.35 -25.71
CA GLU A 166 -23.67 -6.69 -26.70
C GLU A 166 -23.95 -6.00 -28.04
N ARG A 167 -22.90 -5.44 -28.66
CA ARG A 167 -22.87 -5.30 -30.11
C ARG A 167 -21.65 -5.98 -30.67
N HIS A 168 -21.88 -7.18 -31.18
CA HIS A 168 -21.16 -7.76 -32.30
C HIS A 168 -21.04 -6.73 -33.43
N ARG A 169 -19.80 -6.47 -33.85
CA ARG A 169 -19.35 -6.33 -35.24
C ARG A 169 -17.83 -6.41 -35.29
#